data_AF-A0A7J6FDJ7-F1
#
_entry.id   AF-A0A7J6FDJ7-F1
#
_cell.length_a   1.000
_cell.length_b   1.000
_cell.length_c   1.000
_cell.angle_alpha   90.00
_cell.angle_beta   90.00
_cell.angle_gamma   90.00
#
_symmetry.space_group_name_H-M   'P 1'
#
loop_
_entity.id
_entity.type
_entity.pdbx_description
1 polymer ?
#
loop_
_entity_poly.entity_id
_entity_poly.type
_entity_poly.pdbx_seq_one_letter_code
_entity_poly.pdbx_strand_id
1 'polypeptide(L)'
;MMSIKALAESPNLTSVPPTYTIFPNTSPNDQPQPQPQLQIPIIDLSLLTSSDPDQRSKTITELGKACQDWGFFMVINHGVAERLMSEVLEGCRGFFDLSEEEKLVFKGTHVMDTIRYGTSFNASVEKALYWRDYLKVLVPQHHPHHFHFPNNPSGFSEIALEYLKKTREVVKIILEGISKSLELEGNYIYKTLEVNSGLQIFIANLYPPCPQPELAMGLPPHSDHGLLTLLTQNGIGGLQIQHKGNWVNVNPIPNSFLVNTGDHLEYKSVVHRAVVNKNDTRISLAIANGPALDTVVSPVPKLVESHDSHSSAFAGMKYKDYVQLQQSNNLCDKSILDHHQSHNKNMISTKSLAESSNLTSIPPTHITIPNNDQLAVLEHSQELQIPIIDFSLLISSDPDQRSKTIAELGKACQDWGFFMVINHGVTEKLMSEVIEGCRGFFDLSEEEKVEFKGEHVLDPIRYGTSFNALVEKAFYWRDYLKILSNGKYKSVVHRAIVNNNETRISVGIANGPALEAVVSPASKLVESQSPTFVGMKYKDYMQVQQSNNLCVKSIMDSLRI
;
A
#
# COMPACT_ATOMS: atom_id res chain seq x y z
N MET A 1 -3.57 -11.07 -19.38
CA MET A 1 -3.22 -9.72 -19.85
C MET A 1 -1.87 -9.85 -20.51
N MET A 2 -1.75 -9.37 -21.75
CA MET A 2 -0.51 -9.39 -22.52
C MET A 2 0.55 -8.50 -21.85
N SER A 3 1.83 -8.85 -21.93
CA SER A 3 2.92 -8.01 -21.42
C SER A 3 3.04 -6.70 -22.21
N ILE A 4 3.64 -5.67 -21.59
CA ILE A 4 3.86 -4.38 -22.29
C ILE A 4 4.88 -4.55 -23.39
N LYS A 5 5.89 -5.42 -23.20
CA LYS A 5 6.83 -5.77 -24.25
C LYS A 5 6.11 -6.31 -25.49
N ALA A 6 5.24 -7.31 -25.32
CA ALA A 6 4.48 -7.87 -26.43
C ALA A 6 3.51 -6.86 -27.07
N LEU A 7 2.93 -5.95 -26.25
CA LEU A 7 2.11 -4.85 -26.77
C LEU A 7 2.93 -3.87 -27.62
N ALA A 8 4.09 -3.46 -27.13
CA ALA A 8 4.99 -2.52 -27.80
C ALA A 8 5.60 -3.09 -29.09
N GLU A 9 5.83 -4.40 -29.13
CA GLU A 9 6.34 -5.12 -30.31
C GLU A 9 5.24 -5.44 -31.34
N SER A 10 3.97 -5.17 -31.01
CA SER A 10 2.87 -5.42 -31.94
C SER A 10 2.88 -4.42 -33.12
N PRO A 11 2.72 -4.89 -34.37
CA PRO A 11 2.92 -4.06 -35.56
C PRO A 11 1.91 -2.90 -35.74
N ASN A 12 0.82 -2.89 -34.97
CA ASN A 12 -0.27 -1.93 -35.11
C ASN A 12 -0.34 -0.90 -33.98
N LEU A 13 0.59 -0.91 -33.02
CA LEU A 13 0.57 0.02 -31.90
C LEU A 13 1.09 1.41 -32.33
N THR A 14 0.15 2.28 -32.68
CA THR A 14 0.44 3.68 -33.09
C THR A 14 0.15 4.69 -31.99
N SER A 15 -0.61 4.32 -30.97
CA SER A 15 -1.01 5.16 -29.85
C SER A 15 -1.07 4.35 -28.55
N VAL A 16 -0.82 5.00 -27.41
CA VAL A 16 -0.95 4.38 -26.09
C VAL A 16 -2.43 4.06 -25.81
N PRO A 17 -2.79 2.82 -25.41
CA PRO A 17 -4.18 2.52 -25.08
C PRO A 17 -4.68 3.33 -23.87
N PRO A 18 -5.98 3.65 -23.78
CA PRO A 18 -6.53 4.47 -22.68
C PRO A 18 -6.22 3.92 -21.28
N THR A 19 -6.10 2.60 -21.13
CA THR A 19 -5.74 1.95 -19.86
C THR A 19 -4.35 2.30 -19.34
N TYR A 20 -3.45 2.76 -20.21
CA TYR A 20 -2.08 3.18 -19.87
C TYR A 20 -1.90 4.69 -19.91
N THR A 21 -2.98 5.44 -20.15
CA THR A 21 -2.96 6.90 -20.18
C THR A 21 -3.11 7.42 -18.76
N ILE A 22 -2.09 8.08 -18.24
CA ILE A 22 -2.03 8.49 -16.82
C ILE A 22 -2.38 9.99 -16.66
N PHE A 23 -2.26 10.81 -17.71
CA PHE A 23 -2.58 12.25 -17.64
C PHE A 23 -3.26 12.79 -18.93
N PRO A 24 -4.46 13.39 -18.84
CA PRO A 24 -5.00 14.30 -19.86
C PRO A 24 -4.56 15.76 -19.66
N ASN A 25 -4.12 16.16 -18.44
CA ASN A 25 -3.84 17.55 -18.06
C ASN A 25 -2.53 17.65 -17.27
N THR A 26 -1.43 18.01 -17.92
CA THR A 26 -0.16 18.33 -17.25
C THR A 26 -0.23 19.67 -16.52
N SER A 27 0.07 19.69 -15.22
CA SER A 27 0.40 20.93 -14.50
C SER A 27 1.81 21.38 -14.90
N PRO A 28 2.10 22.69 -15.01
CA PRO A 28 3.44 23.19 -15.37
C PRO A 28 4.59 22.69 -14.48
N ASN A 29 4.29 22.28 -13.24
CA ASN A 29 5.27 21.77 -12.28
C ASN A 29 5.72 20.31 -12.52
N ASP A 30 5.09 19.57 -13.44
CA ASP A 30 5.44 18.16 -13.71
C ASP A 30 6.58 17.97 -14.71
N GLN A 31 7.02 19.05 -15.39
CA GLN A 31 8.15 18.99 -16.30
C GLN A 31 9.48 19.12 -15.54
N PRO A 32 10.47 18.25 -15.82
CA PRO A 32 11.79 18.38 -15.22
C PRO A 32 12.41 19.71 -15.65
N GLN A 33 12.78 20.55 -14.68
CA GLN A 33 13.46 21.81 -14.96
C GLN A 33 14.90 21.51 -15.42
N PRO A 34 15.36 22.03 -16.56
CA PRO A 34 16.77 21.94 -16.95
C PRO A 34 17.61 22.79 -15.99
N GLN A 35 18.06 22.19 -14.90
CA GLN A 35 18.98 22.84 -13.95
C GLN A 35 20.41 22.34 -14.20
N PRO A 36 21.31 23.17 -14.74
CA PRO A 36 22.68 22.77 -15.08
C PRO A 36 23.61 22.52 -13.88
N GLN A 37 23.09 22.39 -12.64
CA GLN A 37 23.95 22.38 -11.43
C GLN A 37 23.55 21.38 -10.32
N LEU A 38 22.50 20.57 -10.48
CA LEU A 38 22.13 19.58 -9.46
C LEU A 38 22.75 18.21 -9.79
N GLN A 39 23.96 17.98 -9.29
CA GLN A 39 24.63 16.68 -9.39
C GLN A 39 24.35 15.85 -8.15
N ILE A 40 23.83 14.64 -8.35
CA ILE A 40 23.63 13.66 -7.28
C ILE A 40 25.01 13.35 -6.64
N PRO A 41 25.13 13.33 -5.30
CA PRO A 41 26.40 13.05 -4.64
C PRO A 41 27.00 11.72 -5.09
N ILE A 42 28.33 11.66 -5.22
CA ILE A 42 29.06 10.44 -5.55
C ILE A 42 29.87 10.01 -4.33
N ILE A 43 29.69 8.78 -3.89
CA ILE A 43 30.39 8.17 -2.76
C ILE A 43 31.32 7.08 -3.29
N ASP A 44 32.60 7.20 -2.95
CA ASP A 44 33.59 6.16 -3.24
C ASP A 44 33.60 5.12 -2.11
N LEU A 45 33.11 3.91 -2.39
CA LEU A 45 33.01 2.84 -1.39
C LEU A 45 34.38 2.38 -0.87
N SER A 46 35.43 2.50 -1.69
CA SER A 46 36.79 2.13 -1.29
C SER A 46 37.34 3.06 -0.20
N LEU A 47 36.89 4.33 -0.19
CA LEU A 47 37.29 5.30 0.85
C LEU A 47 36.56 5.07 2.17
N LEU A 48 35.34 4.52 2.16
CA LEU A 48 34.63 4.10 3.38
C LEU A 48 35.34 2.93 4.11
N THR A 49 36.09 2.13 3.37
CA THR A 49 36.88 1.01 3.90
C THR A 49 38.39 1.29 3.92
N SER A 50 38.81 2.53 3.64
CA SER A 50 40.21 2.94 3.65
C SER A 50 40.85 2.68 5.01
N SER A 51 42.13 2.28 5.01
CA SER A 51 42.92 2.16 6.24
C SER A 51 43.24 3.52 6.87
N ASP A 52 43.27 4.58 6.06
CA ASP A 52 43.45 5.97 6.49
C ASP A 52 42.20 6.48 7.26
N PRO A 53 42.32 6.79 8.56
CA PRO A 53 41.21 7.28 9.36
C PRO A 53 40.61 8.60 8.89
N ASP A 54 41.41 9.51 8.34
CA ASP A 54 40.97 10.85 7.94
C ASP A 54 40.15 10.78 6.66
N GLN A 55 40.63 10.02 5.66
CA GLN A 55 39.87 9.73 4.44
C GLN A 55 38.54 9.04 4.75
N ARG A 56 38.59 8.04 5.64
CA ARG A 56 37.41 7.29 6.04
C ARG A 56 36.39 8.18 6.76
N SER A 57 36.84 9.00 7.70
CA SER A 57 35.99 9.94 8.45
C SER A 57 35.35 11.00 7.53
N LYS A 58 36.14 11.55 6.60
CA LYS A 58 35.64 12.49 5.59
C LYS A 58 34.54 11.85 4.73
N THR A 59 34.76 10.64 4.24
CA THR A 59 33.80 9.93 3.38
C THR A 59 32.52 9.56 4.15
N ILE A 60 32.63 9.17 5.43
CA ILE A 60 31.47 8.95 6.32
C ILE A 60 30.64 10.24 6.45
N THR A 61 31.30 11.38 6.60
CA THR A 61 30.63 12.69 6.69
C THR A 61 29.91 13.05 5.38
N GLU A 62 30.54 12.81 4.24
CA GLU A 62 29.95 13.03 2.91
C GLU A 62 28.75 12.10 2.67
N LEU A 63 28.84 10.83 3.08
CA LEU A 63 27.74 9.88 3.03
C LEU A 63 26.54 10.34 3.88
N GLY A 64 26.79 10.77 5.13
CA GLY A 64 25.74 11.29 6.02
C GLY A 64 25.02 12.50 5.41
N LYS A 65 25.77 13.44 4.82
CA LYS A 65 25.21 14.59 4.09
C LYS A 65 24.39 14.17 2.87
N ALA A 66 24.88 13.18 2.09
CA ALA A 66 24.14 12.67 0.95
C ALA A 66 22.80 12.03 1.36
N CYS A 67 22.79 11.24 2.44
CA CYS A 67 21.56 10.70 3.03
C CYS A 67 20.60 11.80 3.48
N GLN A 68 21.09 12.83 4.18
CA GLN A 68 20.27 13.91 4.73
C GLN A 68 19.70 14.85 3.65
N ASP A 69 20.55 15.32 2.73
CA ASP A 69 20.16 16.34 1.75
C ASP A 69 19.36 15.74 0.60
N TRP A 70 19.81 14.57 0.12
CA TRP A 70 19.34 13.96 -1.11
C TRP A 70 18.53 12.69 -0.92
N GLY A 71 18.82 11.87 0.10
CA GLY A 71 18.27 10.51 0.20
C GLY A 71 18.67 9.58 -0.97
N PHE A 72 19.53 10.08 -1.88
CA PHE A 72 20.01 9.43 -3.08
C PHE A 72 21.49 9.79 -3.28
N PHE A 73 22.29 8.81 -3.72
CA PHE A 73 23.69 9.01 -4.05
C PHE A 73 24.18 7.93 -5.02
N MET A 74 25.16 8.26 -5.85
CA MET A 74 25.87 7.30 -6.68
C MET A 74 26.97 6.64 -5.85
N VAL A 75 27.22 5.35 -6.05
CA VAL A 75 28.32 4.62 -5.44
C VAL A 75 29.24 4.10 -6.54
N ILE A 76 30.52 4.43 -6.43
CA ILE A 76 31.60 3.96 -7.32
C ILE A 76 32.62 3.14 -6.52
N ASN A 77 33.52 2.44 -7.23
CA ASN A 77 34.57 1.62 -6.63
C ASN A 77 34.01 0.62 -5.59
N HIS A 78 32.83 0.07 -5.87
CA HIS A 78 32.06 -0.80 -4.97
C HIS A 78 32.56 -2.24 -4.88
N GLY A 79 33.57 -2.62 -5.65
CA GLY A 79 34.15 -3.97 -5.62
C GLY A 79 33.36 -5.06 -6.36
N VAL A 80 32.10 -4.81 -6.74
CA VAL A 80 31.36 -5.68 -7.68
C VAL A 80 31.95 -5.57 -9.08
N ALA A 81 32.25 -6.71 -9.72
CA ALA A 81 32.84 -6.75 -11.05
C ALA A 81 31.85 -6.24 -12.12
N GLU A 82 32.31 -5.35 -13.01
CA GLU A 82 31.52 -4.81 -14.12
C GLU A 82 30.93 -5.91 -15.03
N ARG A 83 31.70 -6.99 -15.23
CA ARG A 83 31.26 -8.18 -15.94
C ARG A 83 30.00 -8.80 -15.32
N LEU A 84 29.97 -8.96 -13.99
CA LEU A 84 28.83 -9.54 -13.28
C LEU A 84 27.59 -8.63 -13.37
N MET A 85 27.79 -7.30 -13.30
CA MET A 85 26.71 -6.33 -13.50
C MET A 85 26.12 -6.40 -14.91
N SER A 86 26.96 -6.62 -15.92
CA SER A 86 26.52 -6.77 -17.31
C SER A 86 25.79 -8.11 -17.52
N GLU A 87 26.34 -9.21 -17.00
CA GLU A 87 25.77 -10.55 -17.11
C GLU A 87 24.39 -10.66 -16.45
N VAL A 88 24.18 -10.03 -15.27
CA VAL A 88 22.86 -10.06 -14.63
C VAL A 88 21.81 -9.25 -15.40
N LEU A 89 22.18 -8.12 -16.01
CA LEU A 89 21.27 -7.33 -16.85
C LEU A 89 20.90 -8.08 -18.15
N GLU A 90 21.85 -8.78 -18.75
CA GLU A 90 21.58 -9.63 -19.91
C GLU A 90 20.73 -10.85 -19.54
N GLY A 91 20.92 -11.42 -18.35
CA GLY A 91 20.02 -12.43 -17.80
C GLY A 91 18.59 -11.90 -17.63
N CYS A 92 18.41 -10.68 -17.11
CA CYS A 92 17.10 -10.03 -17.04
C CYS A 92 16.49 -9.84 -18.44
N ARG A 93 17.27 -9.35 -19.41
CA ARG A 93 16.83 -9.21 -20.81
C ARG A 93 16.36 -10.54 -21.37
N GLY A 94 17.19 -11.57 -21.26
CA GLY A 94 16.87 -12.91 -21.74
C GLY A 94 15.61 -13.49 -21.08
N PHE A 95 15.37 -13.22 -19.80
CA PHE A 95 14.11 -13.59 -19.14
C PHE A 95 12.90 -12.90 -19.78
N PHE A 96 12.97 -11.60 -20.08
CA PHE A 96 11.86 -10.88 -20.70
C PHE A 96 11.62 -11.26 -22.17
N ASP A 97 12.65 -11.77 -22.85
CA ASP A 97 12.59 -12.31 -24.22
C ASP A 97 12.03 -13.74 -24.30
N LEU A 98 11.84 -14.43 -23.16
CA LEU A 98 11.13 -15.71 -23.13
C LEU A 98 9.68 -15.56 -23.63
N SER A 99 9.10 -16.68 -24.05
CA SER A 99 7.70 -16.71 -24.45
C SER A 99 6.77 -16.29 -23.29
N GLU A 100 5.60 -15.75 -23.61
CA GLU A 100 4.62 -15.41 -22.56
C GLU A 100 4.21 -16.65 -21.75
N GLU A 101 4.13 -17.83 -22.37
CA GLU A 101 3.83 -19.08 -21.68
C GLU A 101 4.86 -19.42 -20.59
N GLU A 102 6.15 -19.28 -20.90
CA GLU A 102 7.24 -19.51 -19.93
C GLU A 102 7.23 -18.48 -18.80
N LYS A 103 6.95 -17.20 -19.10
CA LYS A 103 6.92 -16.13 -18.09
C LYS A 103 5.69 -16.22 -17.20
N LEU A 104 4.53 -16.61 -17.73
CA LEU A 104 3.26 -16.67 -17.01
C LEU A 104 3.24 -17.72 -15.89
N VAL A 105 4.13 -18.71 -15.91
CA VAL A 105 4.36 -19.63 -14.77
C VAL A 105 4.70 -18.85 -13.48
N PHE A 106 5.29 -17.66 -13.62
CA PHE A 106 5.68 -16.80 -12.50
C PHE A 106 4.66 -15.70 -12.19
N LYS A 107 3.46 -15.66 -12.78
CA LYS A 107 2.52 -14.53 -12.65
C LYS A 107 2.23 -14.12 -11.18
N GLY A 108 2.32 -15.07 -10.25
CA GLY A 108 2.02 -14.86 -8.84
C GLY A 108 0.54 -14.59 -8.58
N THR A 109 0.07 -14.87 -7.37
CA THR A 109 -1.31 -14.60 -6.92
C THR A 109 -1.33 -13.76 -5.65
N HIS A 110 -0.28 -13.83 -4.83
CA HIS A 110 -0.17 -13.08 -3.58
C HIS A 110 1.09 -12.19 -3.56
N VAL A 111 1.02 -11.02 -2.91
CA VAL A 111 2.13 -10.04 -2.92
C VAL A 111 3.43 -10.56 -2.30
N MET A 112 3.31 -11.56 -1.41
CA MET A 112 4.43 -12.23 -0.75
C MET A 112 4.91 -13.51 -1.44
N ASP A 113 4.42 -13.82 -2.65
CA ASP A 113 4.93 -14.96 -3.41
C ASP A 113 6.41 -14.79 -3.73
N THR A 114 7.18 -15.88 -3.64
CA THR A 114 8.64 -15.87 -3.77
C THR A 114 9.10 -15.30 -5.11
N ILE A 115 8.43 -15.67 -6.21
CA ILE A 115 8.72 -15.17 -7.55
C ILE A 115 7.43 -14.62 -8.13
N ARG A 116 7.50 -13.41 -8.70
CA ARG A 116 6.39 -12.76 -9.39
C ARG A 116 6.83 -12.10 -10.68
N TYR A 117 6.11 -12.39 -11.74
CA TYR A 117 6.19 -11.74 -13.03
C TYR A 117 4.86 -11.03 -13.29
N GLY A 118 4.92 -9.84 -13.87
CA GLY A 118 3.70 -9.13 -14.21
C GLY A 118 3.97 -7.83 -14.94
N THR A 119 2.90 -7.06 -15.09
CA THR A 119 2.91 -5.72 -15.66
C THR A 119 2.47 -4.70 -14.63
N SER A 120 2.81 -3.44 -14.85
CA SER A 120 2.48 -2.31 -13.99
C SER A 120 3.16 -2.40 -12.61
N PHE A 121 2.53 -1.93 -11.53
CA PHE A 121 2.99 -2.18 -10.16
C PHE A 121 2.08 -3.16 -9.43
N ASN A 122 0.77 -2.87 -9.40
CA ASN A 122 -0.29 -3.77 -8.96
C ASN A 122 -1.58 -3.53 -9.78
N ALA A 123 -1.64 -4.19 -10.94
CA ALA A 123 -2.73 -4.03 -11.91
C ALA A 123 -4.15 -4.32 -11.37
N SER A 124 -4.26 -4.96 -10.19
CA SER A 124 -5.56 -5.29 -9.58
C SER A 124 -6.21 -4.12 -8.83
N VAL A 125 -5.44 -3.11 -8.42
CA VAL A 125 -5.92 -1.98 -7.61
C VAL A 125 -5.74 -0.63 -8.30
N GLU A 126 -5.01 -0.60 -9.42
CA GLU A 126 -4.68 0.60 -10.18
C GLU A 126 -5.83 1.05 -11.09
N LYS A 127 -6.03 2.38 -11.17
CA LYS A 127 -7.02 2.98 -12.09
C LYS A 127 -6.49 3.08 -13.52
N ALA A 128 -5.19 3.27 -13.67
CA ALA A 128 -4.44 3.28 -14.92
C ALA A 128 -3.17 2.45 -14.72
N LEU A 129 -2.81 1.66 -15.73
CA LEU A 129 -1.66 0.76 -15.71
C LEU A 129 -0.40 1.50 -16.15
N TYR A 130 0.75 1.09 -15.61
CA TYR A 130 2.05 1.62 -15.94
C TYR A 130 2.72 0.84 -17.07
N TRP A 131 3.49 1.54 -17.91
CA TRP A 131 4.18 1.03 -19.09
C TRP A 131 5.47 0.27 -18.70
N ARG A 132 5.29 -0.83 -17.96
CA ARG A 132 6.36 -1.62 -17.37
C ARG A 132 5.98 -3.09 -17.28
N ASP A 133 6.93 -3.96 -17.58
CA ASP A 133 6.92 -5.36 -17.13
C ASP A 133 7.96 -5.53 -16.02
N TYR A 134 7.72 -6.47 -15.10
CA TYR A 134 8.62 -6.74 -13.98
C TYR A 134 8.81 -8.22 -13.71
N LEU A 135 9.97 -8.55 -13.15
CA LEU A 135 10.26 -9.78 -12.42
C LEU A 135 10.72 -9.41 -11.01
N LYS A 136 10.01 -9.89 -10.00
CA LYS A 136 10.29 -9.71 -8.58
C LYS A 136 10.62 -11.06 -7.95
N VAL A 137 11.73 -11.14 -7.21
CA VAL A 137 12.10 -12.32 -6.43
C VAL A 137 12.42 -11.93 -5.00
N LEU A 138 11.70 -12.52 -4.04
CA LEU A 138 11.98 -12.40 -2.61
C LEU A 138 13.09 -13.39 -2.25
N VAL A 139 14.16 -12.90 -1.61
CA VAL A 139 15.33 -13.69 -1.28
C VAL A 139 15.61 -13.62 0.23
N PRO A 140 15.02 -14.54 1.03
CA PRO A 140 15.31 -14.65 2.46
C PRO A 140 16.75 -15.15 2.71
N GLN A 141 17.44 -14.60 3.72
CA GLN A 141 18.84 -14.97 4.02
C GLN A 141 19.03 -16.40 4.56
N HIS A 142 18.12 -16.91 5.40
CA HIS A 142 18.37 -18.15 6.18
C HIS A 142 18.07 -19.47 5.47
N HIS A 143 17.70 -19.43 4.19
CA HIS A 143 17.40 -20.64 3.44
C HIS A 143 18.18 -20.71 2.12
N PRO A 144 19.51 -20.92 2.16
CA PRO A 144 20.32 -21.10 0.96
C PRO A 144 19.91 -22.31 0.11
N HIS A 145 19.23 -23.31 0.70
CA HIS A 145 18.62 -24.43 -0.02
C HIS A 145 17.29 -24.08 -0.71
N HIS A 146 16.80 -22.84 -0.55
CA HIS A 146 15.52 -22.34 -1.07
C HIS A 146 15.72 -21.07 -1.91
N PHE A 147 16.87 -20.92 -2.58
CA PHE A 147 17.02 -19.89 -3.60
C PHE A 147 16.16 -20.27 -4.81
N HIS A 148 14.91 -19.82 -4.78
CA HIS A 148 13.96 -20.01 -5.87
C HIS A 148 14.09 -18.84 -6.83
N PHE A 149 14.58 -19.12 -8.03
CA PHE A 149 14.79 -18.15 -9.08
C PHE A 149 14.45 -18.77 -10.44
N PRO A 150 14.07 -17.99 -11.47
CA PRO A 150 13.88 -18.53 -12.81
C PRO A 150 15.13 -19.26 -13.33
N ASN A 151 14.95 -20.49 -13.81
CA ASN A 151 16.02 -21.30 -14.38
C ASN A 151 16.35 -20.93 -15.83
N ASN A 152 15.44 -20.21 -16.50
CA ASN A 152 15.61 -19.69 -17.85
C ASN A 152 15.78 -18.16 -17.80
N PRO A 153 16.71 -17.59 -18.59
CA PRO A 153 17.69 -18.29 -19.43
C PRO A 153 18.71 -19.08 -18.60
N SER A 154 19.32 -20.11 -19.20
CA SER A 154 20.27 -21.00 -18.52
C SER A 154 21.43 -20.21 -17.90
N GLY A 155 21.77 -20.50 -16.65
CA GLY A 155 22.82 -19.80 -15.91
C GLY A 155 22.36 -18.52 -15.19
N PHE A 156 21.14 -18.04 -15.45
CA PHE A 156 20.66 -16.77 -14.87
C PHE A 156 20.51 -16.84 -13.35
N SER A 157 20.06 -17.97 -12.82
CA SER A 157 19.93 -18.20 -11.37
C SER A 157 21.27 -18.07 -10.65
N GLU A 158 22.33 -18.69 -11.18
CA GLU A 158 23.68 -18.68 -10.62
C GLU A 158 24.27 -17.26 -10.64
N ILE A 159 24.13 -16.55 -11.76
CA ILE A 159 24.57 -15.16 -11.92
C ILE A 159 23.83 -14.25 -10.94
N ALA A 160 22.51 -14.39 -10.84
CA ALA A 160 21.69 -13.60 -9.92
C ALA A 160 22.08 -13.85 -8.46
N LEU A 161 22.34 -15.12 -8.08
CA LEU A 161 22.79 -15.47 -6.73
C LEU A 161 24.14 -14.84 -6.38
N GLU A 162 25.11 -14.89 -7.30
CA GLU A 162 26.41 -14.25 -7.11
C GLU A 162 26.27 -12.72 -6.96
N TYR A 163 25.49 -12.09 -7.84
CA TYR A 163 25.23 -10.66 -7.80
C TYR A 163 24.52 -10.22 -6.50
N LEU A 164 23.53 -10.99 -6.03
CA LEU A 164 22.84 -10.73 -4.76
C LEU A 164 23.78 -10.86 -3.55
N LYS A 165 24.69 -11.83 -3.54
CA LYS A 165 25.73 -11.94 -2.49
C LYS A 165 26.64 -10.71 -2.48
N LYS A 166 27.11 -10.27 -3.65
CA LYS A 166 28.00 -9.11 -3.77
C LYS A 166 27.33 -7.79 -3.42
N THR A 167 26.08 -7.59 -3.82
CA THR A 167 25.32 -6.39 -3.43
C THR A 167 25.02 -6.34 -1.94
N ARG A 168 24.86 -7.50 -1.25
CA ARG A 168 24.76 -7.53 0.22
C ARG A 168 26.04 -7.04 0.92
N GLU A 169 27.22 -7.42 0.40
CA GLU A 169 28.51 -6.92 0.92
C GLU A 169 28.56 -5.38 0.82
N VAL A 170 28.14 -4.82 -0.32
CA VAL A 170 28.06 -3.36 -0.53
C VAL A 170 27.09 -2.70 0.47
N VAL A 171 25.88 -3.24 0.61
CA VAL A 171 24.85 -2.73 1.54
C VAL A 171 25.36 -2.71 2.97
N LYS A 172 26.06 -3.76 3.41
CA LYS A 172 26.65 -3.83 4.75
C LYS A 172 27.63 -2.67 4.99
N ILE A 173 28.55 -2.43 4.06
CA ILE A 173 29.54 -1.34 4.18
C ILE A 173 28.85 0.02 4.25
N ILE A 174 27.84 0.26 3.40
CA ILE A 174 27.08 1.52 3.39
C ILE A 174 26.33 1.71 4.72
N LEU A 175 25.62 0.69 5.22
CA LEU A 175 24.91 0.77 6.51
C LEU A 175 25.87 1.00 7.68
N GLU A 176 27.09 0.47 7.62
CA GLU A 176 28.12 0.75 8.63
C GLU A 176 28.60 2.20 8.59
N GLY A 177 28.78 2.75 7.39
CA GLY A 177 29.09 4.16 7.18
C GLY A 177 27.96 5.07 7.70
N ILE A 178 26.71 4.75 7.38
CA ILE A 178 25.53 5.51 7.83
C ILE A 178 25.42 5.47 9.35
N SER A 179 25.57 4.30 9.98
CA SER A 179 25.56 4.18 11.45
C SER A 179 26.60 5.08 12.10
N LYS A 180 27.83 5.12 11.57
CA LYS A 180 28.89 6.01 12.08
C LYS A 180 28.58 7.49 11.85
N SER A 181 27.94 7.85 10.74
CA SER A 181 27.52 9.23 10.47
C SER A 181 26.43 9.73 11.43
N LEU A 182 25.69 8.81 12.07
CA LEU A 182 24.75 9.07 13.16
C LEU A 182 25.39 9.04 14.55
N GLU A 183 26.72 8.93 14.63
CA GLU A 183 27.45 8.75 15.90
C GLU A 183 27.03 7.46 16.66
N LEU A 184 26.50 6.47 15.93
CA LEU A 184 26.18 5.15 16.48
C LEU A 184 27.37 4.19 16.34
N GLU A 185 27.31 3.06 17.05
CA GLU A 185 28.24 1.95 16.80
C GLU A 185 28.17 1.55 15.32
N GLY A 186 29.31 1.27 14.68
CA GLY A 186 29.34 1.04 13.23
C GLY A 186 28.41 -0.07 12.76
N ASN A 187 28.21 -1.13 13.53
CA ASN A 187 27.30 -2.23 13.15
C ASN A 187 25.86 -2.03 13.66
N TYR A 188 25.51 -0.86 14.22
CA TYR A 188 24.29 -0.67 15.01
C TYR A 188 23.04 -1.01 14.19
N ILE A 189 22.86 -0.40 13.02
CA ILE A 189 21.69 -0.63 12.15
C ILE A 189 21.65 -2.07 11.68
N TYR A 190 22.79 -2.60 11.25
CA TYR A 190 22.92 -3.96 10.74
C TYR A 190 22.50 -5.01 11.79
N LYS A 191 22.90 -4.80 13.05
CA LYS A 191 22.58 -5.68 14.18
C LYS A 191 21.14 -5.49 14.66
N THR A 192 20.72 -4.24 14.86
CA THR A 192 19.42 -3.89 15.46
C THR A 192 18.27 -4.32 14.57
N LEU A 193 18.43 -4.20 13.25
CA LEU A 193 17.40 -4.56 12.28
C LEU A 193 17.60 -5.97 11.70
N GLU A 194 18.46 -6.77 12.32
CA GLU A 194 18.76 -8.15 11.93
C GLU A 194 19.01 -8.29 10.41
N VAL A 195 19.78 -7.37 9.82
CA VAL A 195 19.98 -7.31 8.36
C VAL A 195 20.67 -8.57 7.82
N ASN A 196 21.43 -9.27 8.68
CA ASN A 196 21.98 -10.60 8.37
C ASN A 196 20.90 -11.68 8.13
N SER A 197 19.69 -11.46 8.64
CA SER A 197 18.48 -12.28 8.43
C SER A 197 17.51 -11.58 7.49
N GLY A 198 17.89 -10.42 6.95
CA GLY A 198 17.02 -9.47 6.28
C GLY A 198 16.50 -9.91 4.93
N LEU A 199 15.39 -9.30 4.51
CA LEU A 199 14.84 -9.53 3.17
C LEU A 199 15.63 -8.74 2.13
N GLN A 200 16.05 -9.43 1.07
CA GLN A 200 16.49 -8.80 -0.16
C GLN A 200 15.46 -9.09 -1.24
N ILE A 201 15.09 -8.09 -2.04
CA ILE A 201 14.17 -8.24 -3.16
C ILE A 201 14.90 -7.88 -4.45
N PHE A 202 14.98 -8.85 -5.36
CA PHE A 202 15.46 -8.64 -6.72
C PHE A 202 14.29 -8.15 -7.58
N ILE A 203 14.40 -6.96 -8.16
CA ILE A 203 13.33 -6.33 -8.95
C ILE A 203 13.90 -5.92 -10.31
N ALA A 204 13.73 -6.78 -11.31
CA ALA A 204 14.02 -6.42 -12.70
C ALA A 204 12.80 -5.74 -13.33
N ASN A 205 13.04 -4.62 -13.99
CA ASN A 205 12.03 -3.81 -14.66
C ASN A 205 12.40 -3.65 -16.13
N LEU A 206 11.45 -3.90 -17.01
CA LEU A 206 11.57 -3.64 -18.44
C LEU A 206 10.53 -2.59 -18.86
N TYR A 207 11.01 -1.54 -19.51
CA TYR A 207 10.20 -0.46 -20.07
C TYR A 207 10.47 -0.42 -21.57
N PRO A 208 9.60 -0.98 -22.41
CA PRO A 208 9.78 -0.97 -23.86
C PRO A 208 9.46 0.43 -24.43
N PRO A 209 9.87 0.73 -25.68
CA PRO A 209 9.52 1.98 -26.34
C PRO A 209 8.02 2.25 -26.28
N CYS A 210 7.66 3.50 -25.97
CA CYS A 210 6.29 3.97 -25.87
C CYS A 210 5.99 4.94 -27.02
N PRO A 211 4.91 4.76 -27.79
CA PRO A 211 4.62 5.65 -28.94
C PRO A 211 4.25 7.08 -28.51
N GLN A 212 3.71 7.24 -27.30
CA GLN A 212 3.30 8.54 -26.72
C GLN A 212 3.79 8.64 -25.28
N PRO A 213 5.12 8.78 -25.05
CA PRO A 213 5.72 8.74 -23.72
C PRO A 213 5.23 9.87 -22.80
N GLU A 214 4.69 10.96 -23.36
CA GLU A 214 4.06 12.06 -22.63
C GLU A 214 2.71 11.68 -21.98
N LEU A 215 2.07 10.61 -22.43
CA LEU A 215 0.78 10.12 -21.92
C LEU A 215 0.91 8.94 -20.97
N ALA A 216 2.08 8.29 -20.92
CA ALA A 216 2.34 7.08 -20.16
C ALA A 216 3.44 7.29 -19.11
N MET A 217 3.51 6.38 -18.13
CA MET A 217 4.54 6.38 -17.10
C MET A 217 4.96 4.95 -16.81
N GLY A 218 6.25 4.74 -16.54
CA GLY A 218 6.80 3.42 -16.25
C GLY A 218 6.59 3.04 -14.77
N LEU A 219 6.81 3.98 -13.86
CA LEU A 219 6.45 3.87 -12.44
C LEU A 219 5.99 5.24 -11.93
N PRO A 220 4.93 5.29 -11.13
CA PRO A 220 4.43 6.54 -10.54
C PRO A 220 5.41 7.11 -9.51
N PRO A 221 5.21 8.36 -9.07
CA PRO A 221 5.87 8.87 -7.87
C PRO A 221 5.64 7.94 -6.67
N HIS A 222 6.73 7.53 -6.03
CA HIS A 222 6.71 6.70 -4.82
C HIS A 222 8.01 6.84 -4.02
N SER A 223 7.98 6.41 -2.76
CA SER A 223 9.17 6.11 -1.97
C SER A 223 9.38 4.60 -1.84
N ASP A 224 10.62 4.20 -1.54
CA ASP A 224 10.97 2.79 -1.38
C ASP A 224 10.82 2.32 0.07
N HIS A 225 10.35 1.10 0.25
CA HIS A 225 10.38 0.44 1.56
C HIS A 225 11.80 -0.01 1.94
N GLY A 226 11.96 -0.49 3.18
CA GLY A 226 13.22 -1.08 3.64
C GLY A 226 14.30 -0.03 3.95
N LEU A 227 15.57 -0.45 3.89
CA LEU A 227 16.72 0.34 4.32
C LEU A 227 17.41 1.04 3.16
N LEU A 228 17.84 0.25 2.16
CA LEU A 228 18.58 0.74 1.00
C LEU A 228 18.14 -0.01 -0.26
N THR A 229 17.94 0.73 -1.35
CA THR A 229 17.79 0.15 -2.69
C THR A 229 19.05 0.43 -3.49
N LEU A 230 19.62 -0.61 -4.12
CA LEU A 230 20.71 -0.50 -5.08
C LEU A 230 20.14 -0.65 -6.49
N LEU A 231 20.27 0.38 -7.32
CA LEU A 231 19.77 0.40 -8.68
C LEU A 231 20.91 0.33 -9.70
N THR A 232 20.80 -0.63 -10.61
CA THR A 232 21.62 -0.77 -11.81
C THR A 232 20.74 -0.66 -13.05
N GLN A 233 21.26 -0.15 -14.17
CA GLN A 233 20.50 0.00 -15.41
C GLN A 233 21.37 -0.17 -16.66
N ASN A 234 20.75 -0.47 -17.79
CA ASN A 234 21.40 -0.73 -19.09
C ASN A 234 21.89 0.55 -19.82
N GLY A 235 22.22 1.62 -19.09
CA GLY A 235 22.65 2.90 -19.66
C GLY A 235 21.53 3.80 -20.19
N ILE A 236 20.29 3.30 -20.29
CA ILE A 236 19.14 4.12 -20.70
C ILE A 236 18.53 4.82 -19.47
N GLY A 237 18.50 6.15 -19.53
CA GLY A 237 17.88 7.00 -18.51
C GLY A 237 16.36 6.85 -18.43
N GLY A 238 15.75 7.42 -17.39
CA GLY A 238 14.30 7.37 -17.18
C GLY A 238 13.88 7.53 -15.73
N LEU A 239 14.81 7.41 -14.78
CA LEU A 239 14.55 7.73 -13.39
C LEU A 239 14.52 9.26 -13.18
N GLN A 240 13.53 9.72 -12.43
CA GLN A 240 13.40 11.09 -11.95
C GLN A 240 13.24 11.10 -10.43
N ILE A 241 13.99 11.97 -9.76
CA ILE A 241 13.98 12.12 -8.29
C ILE A 241 13.37 13.48 -7.96
N GLN A 242 12.50 13.53 -6.96
CA GLN A 242 11.97 14.80 -6.45
C GLN A 242 12.96 15.43 -5.47
N HIS A 243 13.60 16.53 -5.86
CA HIS A 243 14.54 17.26 -5.01
C HIS A 243 14.15 18.73 -4.92
N LYS A 244 13.95 19.23 -3.69
CA LYS A 244 13.57 20.63 -3.40
C LYS A 244 12.36 21.10 -4.25
N GLY A 245 11.34 20.24 -4.34
CA GLY A 245 10.10 20.51 -5.07
C GLY A 245 10.17 20.36 -6.59
N ASN A 246 11.32 19.97 -7.16
CA ASN A 246 11.52 19.81 -8.60
C ASN A 246 11.86 18.36 -8.97
N TRP A 247 11.43 17.92 -10.15
CA TRP A 247 11.85 16.65 -10.73
C TRP A 247 13.23 16.78 -11.39
N VAL A 248 14.18 15.95 -10.96
CA VAL A 248 15.57 15.91 -11.45
C VAL A 248 15.80 14.60 -12.19
N ASN A 249 16.25 14.66 -13.44
CA ASN A 249 16.65 13.48 -14.21
C ASN A 249 17.96 12.89 -13.68
N VAL A 250 18.02 11.56 -13.57
CA VAL A 250 19.24 10.86 -13.20
C VAL A 250 19.99 10.39 -14.44
N ASN A 251 21.24 10.82 -14.56
CA ASN A 251 22.13 10.34 -15.62
C ASN A 251 22.93 9.12 -15.10
N PRO A 252 22.84 7.95 -15.75
CA PRO A 252 23.64 6.79 -15.37
C PRO A 252 25.14 7.08 -15.49
N ILE A 253 25.90 6.70 -14.46
CA ILE A 253 27.36 6.59 -14.53
C ILE A 253 27.70 5.12 -14.80
N PRO A 254 28.55 4.79 -15.80
CA PRO A 254 28.99 3.42 -16.03
C PRO A 254 29.62 2.79 -14.77
N ASN A 255 29.40 1.48 -14.58
CA ASN A 255 29.95 0.70 -13.46
C ASN A 255 29.74 1.37 -12.08
N SER A 256 28.50 1.77 -11.81
CA SER A 256 28.10 2.38 -10.54
C SER A 256 26.72 1.89 -10.12
N PHE A 257 26.42 2.03 -8.82
CA PHE A 257 25.06 1.90 -8.31
C PHE A 257 24.49 3.28 -8.03
N LEU A 258 23.24 3.52 -8.40
CA LEU A 258 22.46 4.55 -7.73
C LEU A 258 21.86 3.93 -6.47
N VAL A 259 22.08 4.54 -5.31
CA VAL A 259 21.58 4.07 -4.02
C VAL A 259 20.63 5.09 -3.44
N ASN A 260 19.50 4.63 -2.92
CA ASN A 260 18.58 5.46 -2.14
C ASN A 260 18.24 4.86 -0.80
N THR A 261 17.95 5.75 0.15
CA THR A 261 17.44 5.40 1.48
C THR A 261 15.96 5.09 1.39
N GLY A 262 15.56 3.94 1.94
CA GLY A 262 14.15 3.58 2.07
C GLY A 262 13.52 4.10 3.36
N ASP A 263 12.21 3.91 3.45
CA ASP A 263 11.35 4.39 4.52
C ASP A 263 11.82 3.96 5.94
N HIS A 264 12.49 2.81 6.08
CA HIS A 264 12.89 2.28 7.40
C HIS A 264 14.25 2.78 7.89
N LEU A 265 15.00 3.49 7.04
CA LEU A 265 16.27 4.13 7.41
C LEU A 265 16.08 5.63 7.72
N GLU A 266 14.87 6.14 7.51
CA GLU A 266 14.58 7.52 7.13
C GLU A 266 15.42 8.61 7.82
N TYR A 267 16.40 9.13 7.06
CA TYR A 267 16.85 10.52 7.12
C TYR A 267 15.95 11.43 6.27
N LYS A 268 15.57 10.91 5.09
CA LYS A 268 14.69 11.51 4.10
C LYS A 268 14.32 10.46 3.06
N SER A 269 13.12 9.89 3.12
CA SER A 269 12.65 8.98 2.08
C SER A 269 12.15 9.79 0.89
N VAL A 270 12.86 9.72 -0.24
CA VAL A 270 12.62 10.64 -1.36
C VAL A 270 11.74 10.02 -2.42
N VAL A 271 10.68 10.76 -2.76
CA VAL A 271 9.76 10.44 -3.85
C VAL A 271 10.52 10.45 -5.18
N HIS A 272 10.37 9.37 -5.94
CA HIS A 272 10.96 9.21 -7.27
C HIS A 272 9.99 8.51 -8.21
N ARG A 273 10.20 8.63 -9.53
CA ARG A 273 9.34 8.03 -10.57
C ARG A 273 10.17 7.55 -11.75
N ALA A 274 9.61 6.65 -12.57
CA ALA A 274 10.24 6.22 -13.81
C ALA A 274 9.40 6.67 -15.02
N VAL A 275 9.98 7.53 -15.85
CA VAL A 275 9.41 7.94 -17.14
C VAL A 275 9.81 6.96 -18.24
N VAL A 276 9.01 6.91 -19.30
CA VAL A 276 9.30 6.11 -20.50
C VAL A 276 9.75 6.99 -21.65
N ASN A 277 10.29 6.36 -22.69
CA ASN A 277 10.77 7.03 -23.88
C ASN A 277 10.27 6.30 -25.14
N LYS A 278 10.43 6.93 -26.31
CA LYS A 278 9.92 6.41 -27.59
C LYS A 278 10.93 5.60 -28.41
N ASN A 279 12.20 5.58 -28.00
CA ASN A 279 13.30 5.10 -28.85
C ASN A 279 13.85 3.75 -28.37
N ASP A 280 14.10 3.62 -27.07
CA ASP A 280 14.98 2.59 -26.52
C ASP A 280 14.32 1.84 -25.35
N THR A 281 14.49 0.53 -25.33
CA THR A 281 14.09 -0.30 -24.17
C THR A 281 15.01 -0.04 -22.98
N ARG A 282 14.43 0.46 -21.89
CA ARG A 282 15.14 0.59 -20.62
C ARG A 282 14.97 -0.68 -19.79
N ILE A 283 16.09 -1.20 -19.28
CA ILE A 283 16.09 -2.25 -18.26
C ILE A 283 16.76 -1.70 -17.01
N SER A 284 16.10 -1.83 -15.87
CA SER A 284 16.68 -1.50 -14.58
C SER A 284 16.49 -2.63 -13.59
N LEU A 285 17.52 -2.89 -12.79
CA LEU A 285 17.53 -3.87 -11.72
C LEU A 285 17.66 -3.14 -10.39
N ALA A 286 16.58 -3.14 -9.60
CA ALA A 286 16.57 -2.63 -8.24
C ALA A 286 16.71 -3.78 -7.25
N ILE A 287 17.66 -3.67 -6.33
CA ILE A 287 17.85 -4.59 -5.22
C ILE A 287 17.45 -3.87 -3.94
N ALA A 288 16.22 -4.10 -3.48
CA ALA A 288 15.72 -3.52 -2.24
C ALA A 288 16.19 -4.38 -1.06
N ASN A 289 16.75 -3.74 -0.03
CA ASN A 289 17.29 -4.42 1.16
C ASN A 289 16.56 -3.91 2.38
N GLY A 290 16.00 -4.82 3.17
CA GLY A 290 15.27 -4.49 4.38
C GLY A 290 15.66 -5.34 5.59
N PRO A 291 15.05 -5.04 6.74
CA PRO A 291 15.15 -5.85 7.96
C PRO A 291 14.65 -7.29 7.75
N ALA A 292 14.80 -8.12 8.77
CA ALA A 292 14.10 -9.41 8.78
C ALA A 292 12.58 -9.17 8.85
N LEU A 293 11.80 -10.07 8.22
CA LEU A 293 10.35 -9.89 8.05
C LEU A 293 9.62 -9.66 9.39
N ASP A 294 9.99 -10.38 10.45
CA ASP A 294 9.36 -10.27 11.76
C ASP A 294 9.99 -9.19 12.68
N THR A 295 11.05 -8.53 12.24
CA THR A 295 11.70 -7.45 13.01
C THR A 295 10.76 -6.25 13.09
N VAL A 296 10.53 -5.78 14.33
CA VAL A 296 9.84 -4.52 14.60
C VAL A 296 10.83 -3.38 14.39
N VAL A 297 10.47 -2.45 13.51
CA VAL A 297 11.28 -1.26 13.23
C VAL A 297 10.65 -0.07 13.91
N SER A 298 11.44 0.66 14.69
CA SER A 298 11.05 1.88 15.38
C SER A 298 12.21 2.88 15.42
N PRO A 299 11.95 4.17 15.71
CA PRO A 299 13.00 5.17 15.85
C PRO A 299 14.06 4.78 16.88
N VAL A 300 15.32 5.10 16.59
CA VAL A 300 16.46 4.82 17.48
C VAL A 300 16.37 5.72 18.71
N PRO A 301 16.25 5.19 19.95
CA PRO A 301 16.03 6.01 21.15
C PRO A 301 17.07 7.12 21.35
N LYS A 302 18.35 6.80 21.11
CA LYS A 302 19.47 7.75 21.22
C LYS A 302 19.34 8.98 20.31
N LEU A 303 18.65 8.87 19.18
CA LEU A 303 18.44 9.96 18.23
C LEU A 303 17.14 10.74 18.49
N VAL A 304 16.23 10.18 19.29
CA VAL A 304 14.97 10.82 19.68
C VAL A 304 15.18 11.71 20.91
N GLU A 305 16.07 11.31 21.83
CA GLU A 305 16.36 12.06 23.07
C GLU A 305 17.16 13.36 22.84
N SER A 306 17.87 13.49 21.72
CA SER A 306 18.75 14.63 21.40
C SER A 306 18.07 15.83 20.73
N HIS A 307 16.78 15.72 20.39
CA HIS A 307 15.98 16.79 19.77
C HIS A 307 14.76 17.09 20.66
N ASP A 308 14.57 18.36 21.03
CA ASP A 308 13.53 18.85 21.96
C ASP A 308 12.21 18.06 21.92
N SER A 309 11.90 17.38 23.03
CA SER A 309 10.62 16.85 23.56
C SER A 309 9.37 16.71 22.65
N HIS A 310 9.53 16.32 21.39
CA HIS A 310 8.42 15.94 20.53
C HIS A 310 8.41 14.42 20.36
N SER A 311 7.41 13.79 21.00
CA SER A 311 7.04 12.38 20.93
C SER A 311 7.48 11.70 19.62
N SER A 312 8.15 10.53 19.74
CA SER A 312 8.50 9.63 18.64
C SER A 312 7.48 9.70 17.49
N ALA A 313 7.87 10.27 16.35
CA ALA A 313 6.95 10.55 15.25
C ALA A 313 6.39 9.27 14.59
N PHE A 314 7.01 8.12 14.84
CA PHE A 314 6.64 6.85 14.24
C PHE A 314 6.47 5.76 15.30
N ALA A 315 5.38 5.00 15.21
CA ALA A 315 5.15 3.80 16.01
C ALA A 315 5.91 2.61 15.43
N GLY A 316 6.32 1.68 16.28
CA GLY A 316 7.00 0.46 15.83
C GLY A 316 6.08 -0.41 14.97
N MET A 317 6.58 -0.92 13.84
CA MET A 317 5.85 -1.84 12.96
C MET A 317 6.75 -2.99 12.53
N LYS A 318 6.19 -4.21 12.41
CA LYS A 318 6.94 -5.32 11.80
C LYS A 318 7.15 -5.05 10.33
N TYR A 319 8.36 -5.33 9.85
CA TYR A 319 8.71 -5.05 8.46
C TYR A 319 7.82 -5.79 7.44
N LYS A 320 7.42 -7.03 7.72
CA LYS A 320 6.49 -7.79 6.86
C LYS A 320 5.13 -7.11 6.70
N ASP A 321 4.62 -6.52 7.78
CA ASP A 321 3.29 -5.89 7.78
C ASP A 321 3.36 -4.62 6.93
N TYR A 322 4.46 -3.88 7.02
CA TYR A 322 4.73 -2.73 6.16
C TYR A 322 4.82 -3.12 4.68
N VAL A 323 5.64 -4.12 4.35
CA VAL A 323 5.84 -4.57 2.96
C VAL A 323 4.53 -5.07 2.36
N GLN A 324 3.75 -5.83 3.13
CA GLN A 324 2.44 -6.30 2.70
C GLN A 324 1.49 -5.13 2.48
N LEU A 325 1.45 -4.16 3.39
CA LEU A 325 0.62 -2.96 3.26
C LEU A 325 1.01 -2.14 2.02
N GLN A 326 2.30 -1.92 1.77
CA GLN A 326 2.75 -1.17 0.60
C GLN A 326 2.42 -1.85 -0.71
N GLN A 327 2.71 -3.14 -0.81
CA GLN A 327 2.55 -3.85 -2.08
C GLN A 327 1.10 -4.21 -2.40
N SER A 328 0.21 -4.21 -1.40
CA SER A 328 -1.23 -4.45 -1.59
C SER A 328 -1.99 -3.18 -1.99
N ASN A 329 -1.35 -2.01 -1.91
CA ASN A 329 -1.96 -0.71 -2.19
C ASN A 329 -1.47 -0.12 -3.53
N ASN A 330 -2.15 0.94 -3.98
CA ASN A 330 -1.62 1.79 -5.04
C ASN A 330 -0.38 2.52 -4.53
N LEU A 331 0.64 2.63 -5.38
CA LEU A 331 1.71 3.60 -5.14
C LEU A 331 1.11 5.01 -5.14
N CYS A 332 1.43 5.79 -4.12
CA CYS A 332 1.01 7.18 -3.97
C CYS A 332 2.19 8.06 -3.59
N ASP A 333 2.07 9.35 -3.87
CA ASP A 333 3.11 10.37 -3.68
C ASP A 333 3.57 10.56 -2.21
N LYS A 334 2.94 9.89 -1.25
CA LYS A 334 3.29 9.95 0.18
C LYS A 334 3.73 8.58 0.66
N SER A 335 4.73 8.54 1.54
CA SER A 335 5.14 7.29 2.17
C SER A 335 3.99 6.76 3.03
N ILE A 336 3.93 5.44 3.25
CA ILE A 336 2.98 4.86 4.23
C ILE A 336 3.25 5.42 5.63
N LEU A 337 4.49 5.85 5.88
CA LEU A 337 4.86 6.46 7.14
C LEU A 337 4.20 7.84 7.33
N ASP A 338 4.02 8.65 6.29
CA ASP A 338 3.27 9.92 6.35
C ASP A 338 1.79 9.70 6.68
N HIS A 339 1.22 8.61 6.16
CA HIS A 339 -0.12 8.18 6.52
C HIS A 339 -0.19 7.78 8.01
N HIS A 340 0.85 7.16 8.57
CA HIS A 340 0.94 6.85 10.01
C HIS A 340 1.22 8.07 10.91
N GLN A 341 2.02 9.05 10.46
CA GLN A 341 2.36 10.25 11.23
C GLN A 341 1.16 11.19 11.42
N SER A 342 0.39 11.42 10.35
CA SER A 342 -0.75 12.34 10.37
C SER A 342 -1.87 11.91 11.32
N HIS A 343 -1.88 10.65 11.75
CA HIS A 343 -2.90 10.07 12.63
C HIS A 343 -2.45 9.93 14.10
N ASN A 344 -1.17 10.18 14.41
CA ASN A 344 -0.62 9.97 15.75
C ASN A 344 -0.22 11.24 16.52
N LYS A 345 -0.24 12.43 15.91
CA LYS A 345 -0.05 13.69 16.63
C LYS A 345 -1.40 14.36 16.93
N ASN A 346 -1.77 14.38 18.21
CA ASN A 346 -2.91 15.11 18.79
C ASN A 346 -4.21 14.98 17.97
N MET A 347 -4.81 13.80 17.99
CA MET A 347 -6.14 13.59 17.42
C MET A 347 -7.17 14.33 18.30
N ILE A 348 -7.39 15.61 18.02
CA ILE A 348 -8.54 16.33 18.55
C ILE A 348 -9.78 15.64 17.97
N SER A 349 -10.69 15.18 18.82
CA SER A 349 -11.91 14.54 18.35
C SER A 349 -12.70 15.47 17.42
N THR A 350 -13.40 14.92 16.42
CA THR A 350 -14.23 15.71 15.51
C THR A 350 -15.25 16.58 16.27
N LYS A 351 -15.70 16.10 17.44
CA LYS A 351 -16.55 16.86 18.36
C LYS A 351 -15.82 18.05 18.96
N SER A 352 -14.66 17.87 19.58
CA SER A 352 -13.86 18.97 20.14
C SER A 352 -13.45 19.99 19.08
N LEU A 353 -13.20 19.54 17.85
CA LEU A 353 -12.95 20.42 16.71
C LEU A 353 -14.19 21.24 16.33
N ALA A 354 -15.37 20.62 16.26
CA ALA A 354 -16.64 21.28 15.95
C ALA A 354 -17.10 22.26 17.05
N GLU A 355 -16.79 21.97 18.30
CA GLU A 355 -17.10 22.81 19.46
C GLU A 355 -16.05 23.92 19.69
N SER A 356 -14.92 23.87 18.99
CA SER A 356 -13.89 24.91 19.09
C SER A 356 -14.37 26.23 18.47
N SER A 357 -14.19 27.33 19.20
CA SER A 357 -14.56 28.69 18.76
C SER A 357 -13.75 29.21 17.56
N ASN A 358 -12.79 28.44 17.05
CA ASN A 358 -11.84 28.84 16.01
C ASN A 358 -12.10 28.18 14.65
N LEU A 359 -13.11 27.30 14.53
CA LEU A 359 -13.38 26.60 13.27
C LEU A 359 -14.12 27.50 12.27
N THR A 360 -13.36 28.18 11.42
CA THR A 360 -13.90 29.05 10.34
C THR A 360 -14.04 28.33 9.00
N SER A 361 -13.44 27.15 8.85
CA SER A 361 -13.49 26.31 7.66
C SER A 361 -13.19 24.84 8.00
N ILE A 362 -13.71 23.89 7.21
CA ILE A 362 -13.44 22.46 7.36
C ILE A 362 -11.95 22.20 7.10
N PRO A 363 -11.20 21.52 8.00
CA PRO A 363 -9.79 21.20 7.76
C PRO A 363 -9.61 20.33 6.52
N PRO A 364 -8.51 20.49 5.76
CA PRO A 364 -8.26 19.70 4.55
C PRO A 364 -8.30 18.18 4.76
N THR A 365 -7.98 17.70 5.97
CA THR A 365 -8.06 16.28 6.35
C THR A 365 -9.48 15.72 6.41
N HIS A 366 -10.49 16.58 6.48
CA HIS A 366 -11.92 16.22 6.54
C HIS A 366 -12.66 16.57 5.23
N ILE A 367 -11.93 17.05 4.19
CA ILE A 367 -12.49 17.34 2.87
C ILE A 367 -12.33 16.12 1.97
N THR A 368 -13.43 15.42 1.71
CA THR A 368 -13.48 14.38 0.67
C THR A 368 -13.93 15.00 -0.64
N ILE A 369 -13.03 15.12 -1.63
CA ILE A 369 -13.41 15.57 -2.98
C ILE A 369 -14.19 14.42 -3.65
N PRO A 370 -15.50 14.57 -3.93
CA PRO A 370 -16.24 13.53 -4.62
C PRO A 370 -15.74 13.44 -6.07
N ASN A 371 -15.56 12.21 -6.58
CA ASN A 371 -15.51 11.98 -8.02
C ASN A 371 -16.80 12.57 -8.62
N ASN A 372 -16.66 13.34 -9.71
CA ASN A 372 -17.75 14.08 -10.38
C ASN A 372 -18.99 13.25 -10.76
N ASP A 373 -18.96 11.91 -10.68
CA ASP A 373 -20.07 11.03 -11.06
C ASP A 373 -21.11 10.77 -9.94
N GLN A 374 -20.96 11.31 -8.72
CA GLN A 374 -21.89 11.04 -7.61
C GLN A 374 -22.66 12.25 -7.06
N LEU A 375 -22.50 13.42 -7.66
CA LEU A 375 -23.19 14.66 -7.25
C LEU A 375 -24.57 14.86 -7.92
N ALA A 376 -25.19 13.79 -8.41
CA ALA A 376 -26.64 13.82 -8.63
C ALA A 376 -27.32 13.75 -7.26
N VAL A 377 -27.39 14.88 -6.56
CA VAL A 377 -28.49 15.12 -5.62
C VAL A 377 -29.75 15.06 -6.49
N LEU A 378 -30.44 13.92 -6.46
CA LEU A 378 -31.77 13.80 -7.03
C LEU A 378 -32.66 14.73 -6.21
N GLU A 379 -32.77 15.99 -6.62
CA GLU A 379 -33.76 16.92 -6.05
C GLU A 379 -35.20 16.44 -6.32
N HIS A 380 -35.41 15.35 -7.06
CA HIS A 380 -36.73 14.80 -7.40
C HIS A 380 -36.75 13.25 -7.35
N SER A 381 -36.26 12.63 -6.27
CA SER A 381 -36.64 11.23 -6.02
C SER A 381 -38.05 11.21 -5.44
N GLN A 382 -39.01 10.64 -6.17
CA GLN A 382 -40.28 10.16 -5.59
C GLN A 382 -39.97 9.47 -4.25
N GLU A 383 -40.71 9.79 -3.18
CA GLU A 383 -40.50 9.30 -1.81
C GLU A 383 -40.47 7.77 -1.76
N LEU A 384 -39.29 7.19 -2.01
CA LEU A 384 -39.04 5.78 -1.81
C LEU A 384 -38.91 5.57 -0.31
N GLN A 385 -39.98 5.13 0.34
CA GLN A 385 -40.00 4.81 1.76
C GLN A 385 -39.27 3.48 2.02
N ILE A 386 -38.30 3.49 2.94
CA ILE A 386 -37.61 2.28 3.39
C ILE A 386 -38.66 1.29 3.93
N PRO A 387 -38.60 -0.01 3.57
CA PRO A 387 -39.54 -1.00 4.06
C PRO A 387 -39.55 -1.05 5.60
N ILE A 388 -40.74 -1.10 6.20
CA ILE A 388 -40.92 -1.27 7.64
C ILE A 388 -41.43 -2.68 7.90
N ILE A 389 -40.74 -3.42 8.76
CA ILE A 389 -41.11 -4.79 9.16
C ILE A 389 -41.60 -4.75 10.61
N ASP A 390 -42.82 -5.23 10.82
CA ASP A 390 -43.35 -5.42 12.17
C ASP A 390 -42.83 -6.74 12.76
N PHE A 391 -41.96 -6.63 13.77
CA PHE A 391 -41.34 -7.80 14.38
C PHE A 391 -42.34 -8.66 15.15
N SER A 392 -43.40 -8.06 15.71
CA SER A 392 -44.42 -8.82 16.45
C SER A 392 -45.16 -9.81 15.55
N LEU A 393 -45.32 -9.47 14.26
CA LEU A 393 -45.95 -10.34 13.27
C LEU A 393 -45.02 -11.48 12.81
N LEU A 394 -43.69 -11.29 12.84
CA LEU A 394 -42.72 -12.36 12.56
C LEU A 394 -42.77 -13.47 13.62
N ILE A 395 -43.13 -13.13 14.86
CA ILE A 395 -43.26 -14.07 15.98
C ILE A 395 -44.72 -14.41 16.32
N SER A 396 -45.67 -13.99 15.47
CA SER A 396 -47.10 -14.27 15.67
C SER A 396 -47.36 -15.78 15.73
N SER A 397 -48.30 -16.17 16.60
CA SER A 397 -48.81 -17.55 16.64
C SER A 397 -49.66 -17.89 15.41
N ASP A 398 -50.20 -16.88 14.71
CA ASP A 398 -50.93 -17.01 13.45
C ASP A 398 -49.96 -17.34 12.29
N PRO A 399 -50.05 -18.55 11.70
CA PRO A 399 -49.16 -18.95 10.61
C PRO A 399 -49.30 -18.11 9.35
N ASP A 400 -50.48 -17.56 9.05
CA ASP A 400 -50.74 -16.81 7.83
C ASP A 400 -50.12 -15.41 7.92
N GLN A 401 -50.32 -14.74 9.07
CA GLN A 401 -49.66 -13.46 9.38
C GLN A 401 -48.14 -13.60 9.37
N ARG A 402 -47.62 -14.66 10.02
CA ARG A 402 -46.19 -14.93 10.07
C ARG A 402 -45.61 -15.19 8.68
N SER A 403 -46.28 -16.00 7.87
CA SER A 403 -45.83 -16.33 6.51
C SER A 403 -45.83 -15.10 5.60
N LYS A 404 -46.85 -14.25 5.70
CA LYS A 404 -46.93 -12.98 4.97
C LYS A 404 -45.77 -12.05 5.35
N THR A 405 -45.52 -11.89 6.65
CA THR A 405 -44.45 -11.02 7.15
C THR A 405 -43.05 -11.54 6.78
N ILE A 406 -42.85 -12.87 6.77
CA ILE A 406 -41.61 -13.50 6.26
C ILE A 406 -41.40 -13.18 4.78
N ALA A 407 -42.45 -13.20 3.97
CA ALA A 407 -42.36 -12.84 2.55
C ALA A 407 -42.01 -11.37 2.35
N GLU A 408 -42.60 -10.47 3.14
CA GLU A 408 -42.28 -9.04 3.16
C GLU A 408 -40.82 -8.77 3.56
N LEU A 409 -40.35 -9.43 4.62
CA LEU A 409 -38.94 -9.39 5.04
C LEU A 409 -38.00 -9.89 3.93
N GLY A 410 -38.33 -11.04 3.32
CA GLY A 410 -37.57 -11.62 2.22
C GLY A 410 -37.47 -10.68 1.01
N LYS A 411 -38.56 -9.96 0.70
CA LYS A 411 -38.62 -8.94 -0.35
C LYS A 411 -37.77 -7.72 0.00
N ALA A 412 -37.88 -7.21 1.23
CA ALA A 412 -37.04 -6.09 1.70
C ALA A 412 -35.54 -6.41 1.61
N CYS A 413 -35.13 -7.62 1.99
CA CYS A 413 -33.74 -8.08 1.84
C CYS A 413 -33.26 -8.15 0.38
N GLN A 414 -34.13 -8.53 -0.56
CA GLN A 414 -33.78 -8.69 -1.98
C GLN A 414 -33.76 -7.35 -2.73
N ASP A 415 -34.77 -6.52 -2.49
CA ASP A 415 -35.01 -5.29 -3.23
C ASP A 415 -34.19 -4.12 -2.65
N TRP A 416 -34.09 -4.04 -1.31
CA TRP A 416 -33.52 -2.90 -0.60
C TRP A 416 -32.21 -3.20 0.14
N GLY A 417 -32.03 -4.42 0.63
CA GLY A 417 -30.86 -4.82 1.44
C GLY A 417 -30.83 -4.29 2.88
N PHE A 418 -31.68 -3.32 3.21
CA PHE A 418 -31.99 -2.86 4.58
C PHE A 418 -33.46 -2.48 4.72
N PHE A 419 -33.93 -2.45 5.96
CA PHE A 419 -35.32 -2.18 6.34
C PHE A 419 -35.35 -1.64 7.78
N MET A 420 -36.43 -0.95 8.13
CA MET A 420 -36.74 -0.55 9.51
C MET A 420 -37.51 -1.66 10.21
N VAL A 421 -37.35 -1.77 11.52
CA VAL A 421 -38.08 -2.73 12.35
C VAL A 421 -38.84 -1.98 13.42
N ILE A 422 -40.12 -2.31 13.60
CA ILE A 422 -40.97 -1.79 14.68
C ILE A 422 -41.47 -2.94 15.55
N ASN A 423 -42.03 -2.61 16.72
CA ASN A 423 -42.59 -3.60 17.66
C ASN A 423 -41.61 -4.73 18.03
N HIS A 424 -40.31 -4.42 18.06
CA HIS A 424 -39.22 -5.37 18.34
C HIS A 424 -39.03 -5.71 19.82
N GLY A 425 -39.80 -5.10 20.72
CA GLY A 425 -39.74 -5.38 22.17
C GLY A 425 -38.63 -4.66 22.94
N VAL A 426 -37.61 -4.12 22.28
CA VAL A 426 -36.66 -3.16 22.91
C VAL A 426 -37.43 -1.90 23.35
N THR A 427 -37.36 -1.56 24.63
CA THR A 427 -38.11 -0.43 25.21
C THR A 427 -37.48 0.90 24.83
N GLU A 428 -38.31 1.94 24.68
CA GLU A 428 -37.83 3.31 24.46
C GLU A 428 -36.90 3.79 25.58
N LYS A 429 -37.19 3.37 26.83
CA LYS A 429 -36.35 3.63 27.98
C LYS A 429 -34.93 3.09 27.78
N LEU A 430 -34.79 1.81 27.41
CA LEU A 430 -33.49 1.19 27.18
C LEU A 430 -32.74 1.86 26.01
N MET A 431 -33.44 2.15 24.90
CA MET A 431 -32.83 2.87 23.78
C MET A 431 -32.31 4.25 24.20
N SER A 432 -33.08 4.97 25.01
CA SER A 432 -32.68 6.28 25.54
C SER A 432 -31.47 6.18 26.48
N GLU A 433 -31.46 5.20 27.38
CA GLU A 433 -30.34 4.95 28.30
C GLU A 433 -29.05 4.63 27.54
N VAL A 434 -29.12 3.85 26.45
CA VAL A 434 -27.96 3.55 25.58
C VAL A 434 -27.45 4.82 24.90
N ILE A 435 -28.35 5.65 24.36
CA ILE A 435 -27.97 6.91 23.69
C ILE A 435 -27.32 7.88 24.68
N GLU A 436 -27.87 8.01 25.89
CA GLU A 436 -27.29 8.85 26.95
C GLU A 436 -25.93 8.30 27.42
N GLY A 437 -25.77 6.99 27.53
CA GLY A 437 -24.47 6.37 27.81
C GLY A 437 -23.42 6.69 26.73
N CYS A 438 -23.79 6.60 25.44
CA CYS A 438 -22.92 7.00 24.34
C CYS A 438 -22.58 8.50 24.40
N ARG A 439 -23.57 9.34 24.69
CA ARG A 439 -23.37 10.79 24.84
C ARG A 439 -22.37 11.10 25.96
N GLY A 440 -22.56 10.49 27.13
CA GLY A 440 -21.65 10.61 28.27
C GLY A 440 -20.22 10.19 27.94
N PHE A 441 -20.03 9.10 27.19
CA PHE A 441 -18.70 8.72 26.70
C PHE A 441 -18.10 9.79 25.77
N PHE A 442 -18.88 10.33 24.82
CA PHE A 442 -18.42 11.39 23.93
C PHE A 442 -18.18 12.73 24.66
N ASP A 443 -18.74 12.92 25.85
CA ASP A 443 -18.51 14.09 26.72
C ASP A 443 -17.25 13.97 27.60
N LEU A 444 -16.62 12.79 27.70
CA LEU A 444 -15.36 12.61 28.43
C LEU A 444 -14.25 13.51 27.86
N SER A 445 -13.27 13.87 28.71
CA SER A 445 -12.06 14.57 28.26
C SER A 445 -11.25 13.71 27.28
N GLU A 446 -10.39 14.34 26.48
CA GLU A 446 -9.54 13.58 25.55
C GLU A 446 -8.56 12.70 26.34
N GLU A 447 -8.06 13.15 27.49
CA GLU A 447 -7.21 12.38 28.40
C GLU A 447 -7.88 11.09 28.87
N GLU A 448 -9.16 11.15 29.24
CA GLU A 448 -9.95 9.97 29.65
C GLU A 448 -10.23 9.02 28.47
N LYS A 449 -10.34 9.56 27.25
CA LYS A 449 -10.58 8.76 26.04
C LYS A 449 -9.33 8.07 25.50
N VAL A 450 -8.12 8.54 25.85
CA VAL A 450 -6.86 7.94 25.38
C VAL A 450 -6.73 6.47 25.77
N GLU A 451 -7.24 6.06 26.94
CA GLU A 451 -7.20 4.66 27.39
C GLU A 451 -7.96 3.71 26.44
N PHE A 452 -8.98 4.22 25.74
CA PHE A 452 -9.80 3.44 24.81
C PHE A 452 -9.30 3.55 23.36
N LYS A 453 -8.14 4.16 23.10
CA LYS A 453 -7.57 4.27 21.77
C LYS A 453 -7.13 2.88 21.29
N GLY A 454 -7.93 2.27 20.41
CA GLY A 454 -7.69 0.92 19.94
C GLY A 454 -6.52 0.82 18.97
N GLU A 455 -5.58 -0.08 19.24
CA GLU A 455 -4.38 -0.31 18.40
C GLU A 455 -4.62 -1.43 17.38
N HIS A 456 -5.40 -2.45 17.75
CA HIS A 456 -5.70 -3.60 16.93
C HIS A 456 -7.18 -3.71 16.59
N VAL A 457 -7.44 -4.30 15.43
CA VAL A 457 -8.77 -4.30 14.84
C VAL A 457 -9.80 -5.14 15.61
N LEU A 458 -9.32 -6.10 16.38
CA LEU A 458 -10.09 -7.01 17.22
C LEU A 458 -10.05 -6.62 18.70
N ASP A 459 -9.52 -5.44 19.05
CA ASP A 459 -9.57 -4.96 20.42
C ASP A 459 -11.02 -4.86 20.89
N PRO A 460 -11.32 -5.29 22.13
CA PRO A 460 -12.69 -5.37 22.62
C PRO A 460 -13.36 -4.00 22.76
N ILE A 461 -12.58 -2.93 22.97
CA ILE A 461 -13.05 -1.54 23.05
C ILE A 461 -12.09 -0.68 22.23
N ARG A 462 -12.65 0.18 21.37
CA ARG A 462 -11.88 1.09 20.49
C ARG A 462 -12.58 2.42 20.34
N TYR A 463 -11.82 3.50 20.44
CA TYR A 463 -12.22 4.87 20.16
C TYR A 463 -11.35 5.49 19.07
N GLY A 464 -11.97 6.23 18.15
CA GLY A 464 -11.30 6.95 17.08
C GLY A 464 -12.28 7.81 16.26
N THR A 465 -11.74 8.73 15.46
CA THR A 465 -12.53 9.56 14.54
C THR A 465 -12.93 8.82 13.25
N SER A 466 -12.49 7.57 13.08
CA SER A 466 -12.79 6.69 11.94
C SER A 466 -12.57 5.21 12.29
N PHE A 467 -13.20 4.30 11.52
CA PHE A 467 -13.06 2.83 11.70
C PHE A 467 -11.64 2.33 11.39
N ASN A 468 -10.94 3.02 10.47
CA ASN A 468 -9.52 2.93 10.20
C ASN A 468 -9.09 4.25 9.54
N ALA A 469 -8.30 5.05 10.24
CA ALA A 469 -7.92 6.38 9.78
C ALA A 469 -7.00 6.37 8.55
N LEU A 470 -6.42 5.21 8.24
CA LEU A 470 -5.55 5.01 7.08
C LEU A 470 -6.33 4.66 5.80
N VAL A 471 -7.62 4.32 5.91
CA VAL A 471 -8.30 3.48 4.91
C VAL A 471 -9.81 3.72 4.82
N GLU A 472 -10.25 4.93 4.46
CA GLU A 472 -11.69 5.21 4.35
C GLU A 472 -12.26 4.94 2.97
N LYS A 473 -12.96 3.80 2.81
CA LYS A 473 -14.08 3.61 1.87
C LYS A 473 -15.15 2.68 2.50
N ALA A 474 -16.42 2.91 2.14
CA ALA A 474 -17.59 2.35 2.83
C ALA A 474 -17.57 0.83 3.01
N PHE A 475 -17.87 0.39 4.23
CA PHE A 475 -17.85 -1.02 4.65
C PHE A 475 -19.21 -1.69 4.48
N TYR A 476 -19.20 -2.85 3.84
CA TYR A 476 -20.36 -3.72 3.72
C TYR A 476 -20.43 -4.72 4.88
N TRP A 477 -21.07 -4.32 5.97
CA TRP A 477 -21.17 -5.14 7.18
C TRP A 477 -22.12 -6.35 7.04
N ARG A 478 -22.71 -6.60 5.85
CA ARG A 478 -23.65 -7.71 5.58
C ARG A 478 -23.23 -8.64 4.44
N ASP A 479 -21.99 -8.52 3.96
CA ASP A 479 -21.51 -9.31 2.82
C ASP A 479 -21.56 -10.82 3.06
N TYR A 480 -21.43 -11.27 4.31
CA TYR A 480 -21.59 -12.68 4.66
C TYR A 480 -23.00 -13.23 4.36
N LEU A 481 -24.07 -12.40 4.43
CA LEU A 481 -25.43 -12.81 4.03
C LEU A 481 -25.55 -12.92 2.50
N LYS A 482 -24.84 -12.06 1.76
CA LYS A 482 -24.75 -12.13 0.30
C LYS A 482 -23.99 -13.38 -0.14
N ILE A 483 -22.89 -13.72 0.54
CA ILE A 483 -22.15 -14.98 0.35
C ILE A 483 -23.08 -16.17 0.65
N LEU A 484 -23.69 -16.21 1.83
CA LEU A 484 -24.58 -17.29 2.27
C LEU A 484 -25.75 -17.52 1.31
N SER A 485 -26.32 -16.45 0.77
CA SER A 485 -27.47 -16.49 -0.14
C SER A 485 -27.11 -16.68 -1.62
N ASN A 486 -25.83 -16.91 -1.93
CA ASN A 486 -25.31 -16.97 -3.29
C ASN A 486 -25.71 -15.76 -4.15
N GLY A 487 -25.67 -14.55 -3.58
CA GLY A 487 -25.99 -13.31 -4.29
C GLY A 487 -27.48 -12.95 -4.33
N LYS A 488 -28.38 -13.78 -3.78
CA LYS A 488 -29.82 -13.48 -3.73
C LYS A 488 -30.14 -12.27 -2.85
N TYR A 489 -29.44 -12.10 -1.73
CA TYR A 489 -29.53 -10.89 -0.93
C TYR A 489 -28.43 -9.90 -1.31
N LYS A 490 -28.83 -8.64 -1.53
CA LYS A 490 -27.92 -7.60 -1.97
C LYS A 490 -27.29 -6.91 -0.77
N SER A 491 -25.98 -6.73 -0.86
CA SER A 491 -25.25 -5.79 -0.02
C SER A 491 -25.34 -4.41 -0.65
N VAL A 492 -25.61 -3.39 0.15
CA VAL A 492 -26.00 -2.05 -0.33
C VAL A 492 -25.16 -0.96 0.29
N VAL A 493 -24.82 0.01 -0.55
CA VAL A 493 -24.06 1.18 -0.16
C VAL A 493 -24.97 2.11 0.59
N HIS A 494 -24.52 2.55 1.76
CA HIS A 494 -25.16 3.57 2.55
C HIS A 494 -24.11 4.58 2.97
N ARG A 495 -24.54 5.84 3.14
CA ARG A 495 -23.69 6.94 3.60
C ARG A 495 -24.41 7.66 4.72
N ALA A 496 -23.66 8.10 5.72
CA ALA A 496 -24.14 9.12 6.64
C ALA A 496 -23.99 10.49 5.96
N ILE A 497 -24.98 11.36 6.13
CA ILE A 497 -24.91 12.75 5.68
C ILE A 497 -24.72 13.62 6.92
N VAL A 498 -23.82 14.60 6.82
CA VAL A 498 -23.58 15.57 7.89
C VAL A 498 -24.64 16.67 7.88
N ASN A 499 -24.89 17.27 9.04
CA ASN A 499 -25.77 18.43 9.18
C ASN A 499 -25.07 19.49 10.05
N ASN A 500 -25.58 20.73 10.04
CA ASN A 500 -25.03 21.86 10.78
C ASN A 500 -25.96 22.35 11.92
N ASN A 501 -26.98 21.57 12.27
CA ASN A 501 -28.02 21.98 13.22
C ASN A 501 -27.85 21.30 14.58
N GLU A 502 -27.65 19.99 14.60
CA GLU A 502 -27.64 19.19 15.82
C GLU A 502 -26.68 18.00 15.76
N THR A 503 -26.15 17.65 16.93
CA THR A 503 -25.33 16.45 17.13
C THR A 503 -26.19 15.20 16.95
N ARG A 504 -25.86 14.41 15.93
CA ARG A 504 -26.51 13.12 15.66
C ARG A 504 -25.69 11.99 16.27
N ILE A 505 -26.32 11.20 17.15
CA ILE A 505 -25.76 9.95 17.66
C ILE A 505 -26.44 8.78 16.92
N SER A 506 -25.68 7.74 16.58
CA SER A 506 -26.21 6.51 16.02
C SER A 506 -25.47 5.33 16.63
N VAL A 507 -26.21 4.30 17.04
CA VAL A 507 -25.65 3.11 17.67
C VAL A 507 -25.83 1.94 16.71
N GLY A 508 -24.71 1.43 16.20
CA GLY A 508 -24.69 0.25 15.34
C GLY A 508 -24.32 -0.98 16.15
N ILE A 509 -25.16 -2.02 16.12
CA ILE A 509 -24.86 -3.32 16.72
C ILE A 509 -24.65 -4.31 15.57
N ALA A 510 -23.39 -4.64 15.30
CA ALA A 510 -23.05 -5.65 14.31
C ALA A 510 -23.24 -7.04 14.91
N ASN A 511 -24.04 -7.86 14.24
CA ASN A 511 -24.17 -9.28 14.54
C ASN A 511 -23.54 -10.06 13.40
N GLY A 512 -22.80 -11.13 13.72
CA GLY A 512 -22.14 -11.98 12.73
C GLY A 512 -21.88 -13.37 13.28
N PRO A 513 -21.41 -14.30 12.44
CA PRO A 513 -21.00 -15.63 12.86
C PRO A 513 -19.86 -15.61 13.89
N ALA A 514 -19.59 -16.74 14.54
CA ALA A 514 -18.38 -16.90 15.33
C ALA A 514 -17.13 -16.67 14.45
N LEU A 515 -16.06 -16.13 15.02
CA LEU A 515 -14.83 -15.77 14.28
C LEU A 515 -14.25 -16.94 13.47
N GLU A 516 -14.32 -18.17 13.99
CA GLU A 516 -13.83 -19.38 13.31
C GLU A 516 -14.86 -20.03 12.37
N ALA A 517 -16.10 -19.52 12.31
CA ALA A 517 -17.12 -20.07 11.43
C ALA A 517 -16.77 -19.80 9.97
N VAL A 518 -16.93 -20.82 9.13
CA VAL A 518 -16.78 -20.70 7.68
C VAL A 518 -18.09 -20.22 7.07
N VAL A 519 -18.07 -19.04 6.46
CA VAL A 519 -19.17 -18.49 5.67
C VAL A 519 -18.99 -18.94 4.23
N SER A 520 -19.99 -19.62 3.67
CA SER A 520 -20.01 -20.08 2.28
C SER A 520 -21.46 -20.11 1.76
N PRO A 521 -21.70 -20.15 0.44
CA PRO A 521 -23.04 -20.32 -0.09
C PRO A 521 -23.75 -21.54 0.49
N ALA A 522 -24.98 -21.35 0.98
CA ALA A 522 -25.76 -22.45 1.55
C ALA A 522 -26.03 -23.49 0.47
N SER A 523 -25.74 -24.77 0.77
CA SER A 523 -25.85 -25.89 -0.18
C SER A 523 -27.20 -25.91 -0.93
N LYS A 524 -28.31 -25.73 -0.20
CA LYS A 524 -29.67 -25.68 -0.75
C LYS A 524 -29.93 -24.54 -1.74
N LEU A 525 -29.09 -23.51 -1.76
CA LEU A 525 -29.19 -22.36 -2.66
C LEU A 525 -28.26 -22.48 -3.88
N VAL A 526 -27.40 -23.50 -3.92
CA VAL A 526 -26.45 -23.79 -5.02
C VAL A 526 -26.68 -25.16 -5.66
N GLU A 527 -27.71 -25.90 -5.26
CA GLU A 527 -28.03 -27.23 -5.82
C GLU A 527 -28.30 -27.21 -7.34
N SER A 528 -28.75 -26.08 -7.89
CA SER A 528 -29.07 -25.91 -9.32
C SER A 528 -28.19 -24.90 -10.06
N GLN A 529 -27.23 -24.27 -9.36
CA GLN A 529 -26.37 -23.21 -9.90
C GLN A 529 -24.99 -23.28 -9.25
N SER A 530 -23.93 -23.07 -10.04
CA SER A 530 -22.58 -23.00 -9.48
C SER A 530 -22.47 -21.93 -8.39
N PRO A 531 -21.72 -22.19 -7.31
CA PRO A 531 -21.49 -21.20 -6.27
C PRO A 531 -20.81 -19.98 -6.91
N THR A 532 -21.29 -18.79 -6.56
CA THR A 532 -20.75 -17.51 -7.01
C THR A 532 -19.65 -17.01 -6.07
N PHE A 533 -19.55 -17.54 -4.85
CA PHE A 533 -18.61 -17.09 -3.83
C PHE A 533 -17.82 -18.25 -3.20
N VAL A 534 -16.56 -18.01 -2.87
CA VAL A 534 -15.68 -18.95 -2.14
C VAL A 534 -15.98 -18.91 -0.64
N GLY A 535 -15.88 -20.07 0.02
CA GLY A 535 -16.03 -20.16 1.47
C GLY A 535 -14.81 -19.61 2.22
N MET A 536 -15.02 -18.82 3.28
CA MET A 536 -13.94 -18.26 4.10
C MET A 536 -14.31 -18.18 5.58
N LYS A 537 -13.32 -18.16 6.47
CA LYS A 537 -13.59 -17.92 7.91
C LYS A 537 -14.01 -16.47 8.12
N TYR A 538 -14.93 -16.26 9.06
CA TYR A 538 -15.45 -14.93 9.37
C TYR A 538 -14.35 -13.98 9.89
N LYS A 539 -13.39 -14.47 10.68
CA LYS A 539 -12.24 -13.65 11.13
C LYS A 539 -11.36 -13.19 9.97
N ASP A 540 -11.15 -14.04 8.97
CA ASP A 540 -10.31 -13.72 7.81
C ASP A 540 -11.02 -12.67 6.97
N TYR A 541 -12.36 -12.78 6.85
CA TYR A 541 -13.19 -11.74 6.23
C TYR A 541 -13.06 -10.40 6.95
N MET A 542 -13.19 -10.38 8.29
CA MET A 542 -13.08 -9.16 9.09
C MET A 542 -11.70 -8.50 8.95
N GLN A 543 -10.63 -9.30 8.97
CA GLN A 543 -9.27 -8.84 8.76
C GLN A 543 -9.08 -8.23 7.37
N VAL A 544 -9.52 -8.92 6.31
CA VAL A 544 -9.47 -8.42 4.92
C VAL A 544 -10.30 -7.15 4.75
N GLN A 545 -11.46 -7.06 5.41
CA GLN A 545 -12.33 -5.89 5.35
C GLN A 545 -11.69 -4.65 5.97
N GLN A 546 -10.96 -4.80 7.07
CA GLN A 546 -10.47 -3.67 7.85
C GLN A 546 -9.00 -3.31 7.57
N SER A 547 -8.26 -4.15 6.83
CA SER A 547 -6.85 -3.93 6.45
C SER A 547 -6.64 -3.30 5.06
N ASN A 548 -7.69 -3.11 4.26
CA ASN A 548 -7.57 -2.82 2.82
C ASN A 548 -8.22 -1.50 2.36
N ASN A 549 -7.52 -0.71 1.52
CA ASN A 549 -7.95 0.57 0.89
C ASN A 549 -9.02 0.41 -0.20
N LEU A 550 -9.98 -0.48 0.02
CA LEU A 550 -10.83 -0.97 -1.05
C LEU A 550 -12.12 -0.17 -1.17
N CYS A 551 -12.38 0.27 -2.39
CA CYS A 551 -13.64 0.84 -2.80
C CYS A 551 -14.79 -0.11 -2.48
N VAL A 552 -15.94 0.52 -2.25
CA VAL A 552 -17.29 0.03 -2.02
C VAL A 552 -17.77 -1.02 -3.05
N LYS A 553 -16.95 -1.82 -3.72
CA LYS A 553 -17.36 -2.98 -4.53
C LYS A 553 -16.36 -4.14 -4.48
N SER A 554 -15.11 -3.87 -4.08
CA SER A 554 -13.96 -4.70 -4.45
C SER A 554 -13.76 -5.98 -3.63
N ILE A 555 -14.10 -6.02 -2.34
CA ILE A 555 -13.90 -7.25 -1.53
C ILE A 555 -14.80 -8.36 -2.04
N MET A 556 -16.07 -8.05 -2.30
CA MET A 556 -17.01 -9.03 -2.81
C MET A 556 -16.66 -9.53 -4.21
N ASP A 557 -16.02 -8.72 -5.03
CA ASP A 557 -15.54 -9.17 -6.35
C ASP A 557 -14.33 -10.09 -6.22
N SER A 558 -13.45 -9.88 -5.22
CA SER A 558 -12.32 -10.77 -4.94
C SER A 558 -12.73 -12.14 -4.37
N LEU A 559 -13.93 -12.23 -3.78
CA LEU A 559 -14.49 -13.46 -3.24
C LEU A 559 -15.37 -14.22 -4.24
N ARG A 560 -15.59 -13.66 -5.44
CA ARG A 560 -16.36 -14.35 -6.48
C ARG A 560 -15.54 -15.46 -7.15
N ILE A 561 -16.22 -16.54 -7.52
CA ILE A 561 -15.67 -17.66 -8.30
C ILE A 561 -15.64 -17.31 -9.78
#